data_AF-A0A4S2GYE3-F1
#
_entry.id   AF-A0A4S2GYE3-F1
#
_cell.length_a   1.000
_cell.length_b   1.000
_cell.length_c   1.000
_cell.angle_alpha   90.00
_cell.angle_beta   90.00
_cell.angle_gamma   90.00
#
_symmetry.space_group_name_H-M   'P 1'
#
loop_
_entity.id
_entity.type
_entity.pdbx_description
1 polymer ?
#
loop_
_entity_poly.entity_id
_entity_poly.type
_entity_poly.pdbx_seq_one_letter_code
_entity_poly.pdbx_strand_id
1 'polypeptide(L)'
;MIRFIALSLALVLTAGPVAAQIGDGAPPADPAARDAVVEYGGPETVVIETDEGPVSFTVEIAATEPARQRGLMWREELAPDAGMLFDFATVRPVSIWMRNTLIPLDIIYIRQDGTIAKIIAHAQPLSERQLLSGVPVRSVLEINAGRAAELGIEPGDLVRHAWFGTAQAPAGPDAADAGTDGEAQPQEG
;
A
#
# COMPACT_ATOMS: atom_id res chain seq x y z
N MET A 1 -54.72 33.08 69.27
CA MET A 1 -53.84 33.47 68.14
C MET A 1 -52.66 32.52 68.09
N ILE A 2 -52.72 31.43 67.30
CA ILE A 2 -51.56 30.54 67.07
C ILE A 2 -51.61 30.15 65.60
N ARG A 3 -50.50 30.39 64.91
CA ARG A 3 -50.34 30.43 63.45
C ARG A 3 -49.99 29.04 62.91
N PHE A 4 -50.59 28.65 61.79
CA PHE A 4 -50.13 27.54 60.94
C PHE A 4 -48.79 27.92 60.28
N ILE A 5 -47.79 27.05 60.35
CA ILE A 5 -46.58 27.15 59.55
C ILE A 5 -46.53 25.91 58.64
N ALA A 6 -46.75 26.15 57.35
CA ALA A 6 -46.50 25.20 56.28
C ALA A 6 -44.99 25.09 56.05
N LEU A 7 -44.46 23.87 56.06
CA LEU A 7 -43.08 23.56 55.72
C LEU A 7 -43.02 23.16 54.24
N SER A 8 -42.65 24.09 53.37
CA SER A 8 -42.31 23.79 51.97
C SER A 8 -40.81 23.51 51.89
N LEU A 9 -40.45 22.25 51.61
CA LEU A 9 -39.10 21.82 51.32
C LEU A 9 -38.77 22.16 49.86
N ALA A 10 -37.92 23.16 49.63
CA ALA A 10 -37.36 23.45 48.31
C ALA A 10 -36.10 22.60 48.08
N LEU A 11 -36.18 21.64 47.15
CA LEU A 11 -35.04 20.89 46.64
C LEU A 11 -34.28 21.76 45.63
N VAL A 12 -33.09 22.23 45.99
CA VAL A 12 -32.19 22.93 45.06
C VAL A 12 -31.30 21.89 44.38
N LEU A 13 -31.60 21.55 43.12
CA LEU A 13 -30.66 20.85 42.24
C LEU A 13 -29.67 21.88 41.68
N THR A 14 -28.45 21.92 42.21
CA THR A 14 -27.35 22.62 41.53
C THR A 14 -26.74 21.69 40.50
N ALA A 15 -27.09 21.87 39.22
CA ALA A 15 -26.34 21.31 38.12
C ALA A 15 -24.99 22.04 38.05
N GLY A 16 -23.92 21.38 38.49
CA GLY A 16 -22.56 21.86 38.24
C GLY A 16 -22.21 21.70 36.76
N PRO A 17 -21.42 22.61 36.17
CA PRO A 17 -21.00 22.46 34.79
C PRO A 17 -20.03 21.28 34.67
N VAL A 18 -20.39 20.28 33.88
CA VAL A 18 -19.44 19.31 33.34
C VAL A 18 -18.58 20.06 32.35
N ALA A 19 -17.35 20.40 32.75
CA ALA A 19 -16.33 20.85 31.82
C ALA A 19 -15.96 19.65 30.93
N ALA A 20 -16.45 19.65 29.70
CA ALA A 20 -15.93 18.78 28.66
C ALA A 20 -14.48 19.22 28.39
N GLN A 21 -13.52 18.36 28.72
CA GLN A 21 -12.14 18.51 28.30
C GLN A 21 -12.09 18.38 26.77
N ILE A 22 -12.08 19.52 26.07
CA ILE A 22 -11.65 19.59 24.69
C ILE A 22 -10.14 19.33 24.73
N GLY A 23 -9.73 18.09 24.43
CA GLY A 23 -8.34 17.87 24.02
C GLY A 23 -8.09 18.77 22.82
N ASP A 24 -6.95 19.47 22.78
CA ASP A 24 -6.54 20.35 21.68
C ASP A 24 -6.53 19.56 20.36
N GLY A 25 -7.71 19.49 19.74
CA GLY A 25 -7.96 18.77 18.49
C GLY A 25 -7.51 19.64 17.34
N ALA A 26 -6.19 19.79 17.19
CA ALA A 26 -5.65 20.19 15.90
C ALA A 26 -6.24 19.22 14.86
N PRO A 27 -6.80 19.71 13.74
CA PRO A 27 -7.21 18.84 12.66
C PRO A 27 -6.02 17.95 12.28
N PRO A 28 -6.24 16.66 11.95
CA PRO A 28 -5.15 15.79 11.54
C PRO A 28 -4.37 16.49 10.42
N ALA A 29 -3.05 16.56 10.57
CA ALA A 29 -2.18 17.21 9.60
C ALA A 29 -2.46 16.63 8.20
N ASP A 30 -2.56 17.50 7.19
CA ASP A 30 -2.81 17.09 5.80
C ASP A 30 -1.69 16.13 5.37
N PRO A 31 -2.01 14.85 5.12
CA PRO A 31 -0.99 13.88 4.77
C PRO A 31 -0.41 14.16 3.38
N ALA A 32 -0.91 15.10 2.58
CA ALA A 32 -0.29 15.50 1.31
C ALA A 32 0.71 16.68 1.45
N ALA A 33 0.77 17.35 2.60
CA ALA A 33 1.64 18.51 2.81
C ALA A 33 3.13 18.15 2.75
N ARG A 34 3.98 18.90 2.04
CA ARG A 34 5.39 18.52 1.78
C ARG A 34 6.18 18.12 3.04
N ASP A 35 5.93 18.78 4.16
CA ASP A 35 6.58 18.60 5.46
C ASP A 35 5.87 17.63 6.41
N ALA A 36 4.71 17.08 6.04
CA ALA A 36 4.03 16.09 6.87
C ALA A 36 4.80 14.76 6.93
N VAL A 37 4.88 14.21 8.15
CA VAL A 37 5.44 12.88 8.42
C VAL A 37 4.33 11.85 8.21
N VAL A 38 4.58 10.88 7.34
CA VAL A 38 3.64 9.80 7.01
C VAL A 38 4.37 8.47 7.17
N GLU A 39 3.79 7.58 7.96
CA GLU A 39 4.31 6.23 8.18
C GLU A 39 3.84 5.28 7.07
N TYR A 40 4.78 4.51 6.53
CA TYR A 40 4.54 3.42 5.59
C TYR A 40 4.93 2.09 6.22
N GLY A 41 4.35 0.99 5.73
CA GLY A 41 4.85 -0.34 6.05
C GLY A 41 6.00 -0.77 5.12
N GLY A 42 6.52 -1.97 5.35
CA GLY A 42 7.61 -2.55 4.57
C GLY A 42 9.01 -2.09 5.03
N PRO A 43 10.04 -2.27 4.19
CA PRO A 43 9.97 -2.77 2.82
C PRO A 43 9.50 -4.23 2.74
N GLU A 44 8.71 -4.55 1.71
CA GLU A 44 8.28 -5.92 1.38
C GLU A 44 8.70 -6.27 -0.06
N THR A 45 8.80 -7.57 -0.37
CA THR A 45 9.11 -8.01 -1.73
C THR A 45 7.82 -8.34 -2.48
N VAL A 46 7.67 -7.76 -3.66
CA VAL A 46 6.66 -8.14 -4.65
C VAL A 46 7.36 -8.80 -5.83
N VAL A 47 6.89 -9.97 -6.23
CA VAL A 47 7.36 -10.65 -7.45
C VAL A 47 6.25 -10.65 -8.48
N ILE A 48 6.56 -10.34 -9.73
CA ILE A 48 5.63 -10.44 -10.85
C ILE A 48 6.13 -11.56 -11.76
N GLU A 49 5.28 -12.54 -12.00
CA GLU A 49 5.53 -13.60 -12.98
C GLU A 49 5.22 -13.07 -14.36
N THR A 50 6.25 -12.95 -15.20
CA THR A 50 6.15 -12.56 -16.61
C THR A 50 6.53 -13.72 -17.51
N ASP A 51 6.22 -13.63 -18.80
CA ASP A 51 6.67 -14.61 -19.80
C ASP A 51 8.21 -14.64 -19.96
N GLU A 52 8.91 -13.56 -19.61
CA GLU A 52 10.37 -13.46 -19.63
C GLU A 52 11.03 -13.97 -18.33
N GLY A 53 10.22 -14.28 -17.31
CA GLY A 53 10.64 -14.76 -16.01
C GLY A 53 10.19 -13.87 -14.85
N PRO A 54 10.39 -14.31 -13.59
CA PRO A 54 9.98 -13.55 -12.43
C PRO A 54 10.84 -12.30 -12.25
N VAL A 55 10.18 -11.15 -12.03
CA VAL A 55 10.83 -9.87 -11.72
C VAL A 55 10.44 -9.41 -10.32
N SER A 56 11.39 -8.88 -9.55
CA SER A 56 11.19 -8.53 -8.14
C SER A 56 11.31 -7.03 -7.91
N PHE A 57 10.46 -6.52 -7.02
CA PHE A 57 10.49 -5.15 -6.53
C PHE A 57 10.52 -5.12 -5.01
N THR A 58 11.30 -4.21 -4.46
CA THR A 58 11.26 -3.83 -3.04
C THR A 58 10.27 -2.69 -2.88
N VAL A 59 9.16 -2.93 -2.20
CA VAL A 59 8.05 -1.97 -2.12
C VAL A 59 7.83 -1.45 -0.71
N GLU A 60 7.53 -0.16 -0.61
CA GLU A 60 6.88 0.39 0.57
C GLU A 60 5.38 0.13 0.53
N ILE A 61 4.77 0.04 1.71
CA ILE A 61 3.37 -0.36 1.86
C ILE A 61 2.50 0.83 2.27
N ALA A 62 1.57 1.20 1.38
CA ALA A 62 0.54 2.21 1.62
C ALA A 62 -0.80 1.55 2.00
N ALA A 63 -0.90 1.02 3.22
CA ALA A 63 -2.10 0.34 3.73
C ALA A 63 -3.05 1.25 4.54
N THR A 64 -2.56 2.38 5.05
CA THR A 64 -3.38 3.35 5.80
C THR A 64 -3.91 4.44 4.88
N GLU A 65 -5.00 5.11 5.28
CA GLU A 65 -5.53 6.23 4.51
C GLU A 65 -4.51 7.37 4.31
N PRO A 66 -3.77 7.83 5.35
CA PRO A 66 -2.71 8.82 5.17
C PRO A 66 -1.61 8.38 4.20
N ALA A 67 -1.16 7.12 4.30
CA ALA A 67 -0.13 6.58 3.41
C ALA A 67 -0.60 6.51 1.96
N ARG A 68 -1.86 6.09 1.71
CA ARG A 68 -2.45 6.10 0.36
C ARG A 68 -2.63 7.50 -0.20
N GLN A 69 -3.04 8.46 0.63
CA GLN A 69 -3.23 9.84 0.19
C GLN A 69 -1.91 10.51 -0.18
N ARG A 70 -0.84 10.23 0.58
CA ARG A 70 0.50 10.73 0.27
C ARG A 70 1.12 10.03 -0.94
N GLY A 71 1.07 8.69 -0.99
CA GLY A 71 1.74 7.92 -2.03
C GLY A 71 3.22 8.31 -2.19
N LEU A 72 3.66 8.47 -3.44
CA LEU A 72 5.03 8.89 -3.79
C LEU A 72 5.20 10.42 -3.93
N MET A 73 4.27 11.25 -3.41
CA MET A 73 4.37 12.71 -3.50
C MET A 73 5.71 13.23 -2.96
N TRP A 74 6.23 14.26 -3.62
CA TRP A 74 7.45 14.99 -3.27
C TRP A 74 8.76 14.21 -3.34
N ARG A 75 8.74 12.92 -3.71
CA ARG A 75 9.97 12.17 -3.97
C ARG A 75 10.59 12.62 -5.29
N GLU A 76 11.89 12.83 -5.27
CA GLU A 76 12.66 13.29 -6.44
C GLU A 76 13.23 12.12 -7.25
N GLU A 77 13.34 10.94 -6.64
CA GLU A 77 13.84 9.72 -7.26
C GLU A 77 13.17 8.47 -6.66
N LEU A 78 13.25 7.36 -7.40
CA LEU A 78 12.84 6.02 -6.98
C LEU A 78 13.84 5.03 -7.60
N ALA A 79 14.36 4.08 -6.81
CA ALA A 79 15.30 3.09 -7.34
C ALA A 79 14.65 2.20 -8.43
N PRO A 80 15.42 1.66 -9.39
CA PRO A 80 14.86 0.94 -10.55
C PRO A 80 14.03 -0.30 -10.19
N ASP A 81 14.34 -0.93 -9.06
CA ASP A 81 13.70 -2.11 -8.47
C ASP A 81 12.85 -1.76 -7.24
N ALA A 82 12.52 -0.46 -7.05
CA ALA A 82 11.66 -0.01 -5.98
C ALA A 82 10.26 0.37 -6.48
N GLY A 83 9.30 0.33 -5.55
CA GLY A 83 7.94 0.75 -5.81
C GLY A 83 7.14 1.05 -4.55
N MET A 84 5.85 1.30 -4.72
CA MET A 84 4.91 1.40 -3.62
C MET A 84 3.66 0.58 -3.92
N LEU A 85 3.28 -0.28 -2.97
CA LEU A 85 2.08 -1.10 -3.06
C LEU A 85 0.97 -0.52 -2.19
N PHE A 86 -0.12 -0.10 -2.83
CA PHE A 86 -1.30 0.47 -2.20
C PHE A 86 -2.31 -0.61 -1.90
N ASP A 87 -2.80 -0.66 -0.65
CA ASP A 87 -3.83 -1.59 -0.22
C ASP A 87 -5.16 -0.88 0.04
N PHE A 88 -6.23 -1.22 -0.69
CA PHE A 88 -7.52 -0.53 -0.53
C PHE A 88 -8.50 -1.20 0.45
N ALA A 89 -8.06 -2.20 1.21
CA ALA A 89 -8.83 -3.16 2.03
C ALA A 89 -9.96 -3.93 1.31
N THR A 90 -10.59 -3.35 0.29
CA THR A 90 -11.81 -3.82 -0.37
C THR A 90 -11.64 -3.85 -1.88
N VAL A 91 -12.36 -4.76 -2.54
CA VAL A 91 -12.37 -4.85 -4.00
C VAL A 91 -13.38 -3.88 -4.59
N ARG A 92 -12.89 -2.88 -5.34
CA ARG A 92 -13.72 -1.87 -6.00
C ARG A 92 -12.95 -1.20 -7.13
N PRO A 93 -13.62 -0.53 -8.07
CA PRO A 93 -12.94 0.40 -8.95
C PRO A 93 -12.28 1.50 -8.11
N VAL A 94 -10.99 1.71 -8.32
CA VAL A 94 -10.20 2.78 -7.69
C VAL A 94 -9.68 3.76 -8.74
N SER A 95 -9.32 4.95 -8.28
CA SER A 95 -8.69 6.00 -9.08
C SER A 95 -7.47 6.54 -8.35
N ILE A 96 -6.41 6.81 -9.11
CA ILE A 96 -5.17 7.43 -8.65
C ILE A 96 -4.97 8.75 -9.42
N TRP A 97 -4.06 9.59 -8.95
CA TRP A 97 -3.59 10.80 -9.64
C TRP A 97 -2.09 10.99 -9.37
N MET A 98 -1.48 11.95 -10.05
CA MET A 98 -0.06 12.29 -9.89
C MET A 98 0.13 13.63 -9.19
N ARG A 99 -0.89 14.12 -8.45
CA ARG A 99 -0.82 15.38 -7.72
C ARG A 99 0.40 15.36 -6.81
N ASN A 100 1.26 16.38 -6.90
CA ASN A 100 2.50 16.52 -6.12
C ASN A 100 3.54 15.39 -6.29
N THR A 101 3.32 14.44 -7.21
CA THR A 101 4.32 13.41 -7.55
C THR A 101 5.25 13.96 -8.63
N LEU A 102 6.55 13.99 -8.34
CA LEU A 102 7.56 14.64 -9.19
C LEU A 102 8.15 13.70 -10.24
N ILE A 103 8.21 12.41 -9.93
CA ILE A 103 8.70 11.35 -10.80
C ILE A 103 7.57 10.78 -11.67
N PRO A 104 7.83 10.45 -12.95
CA PRO A 104 6.86 9.75 -13.79
C PRO A 104 6.76 8.29 -13.34
N LEU A 105 5.56 7.72 -13.35
CA LEU A 105 5.31 6.37 -12.84
C LEU A 105 4.53 5.50 -13.85
N ASP A 106 4.73 4.19 -13.78
CA ASP A 106 3.77 3.22 -14.30
C ASP A 106 2.81 2.84 -13.16
N ILE A 107 1.51 2.85 -13.47
CA ILE A 107 0.44 2.53 -12.51
C ILE A 107 -0.16 1.18 -12.85
N ILE A 108 0.09 0.18 -12.01
CA ILE A 108 -0.29 -1.21 -12.24
C ILE A 108 -1.45 -1.56 -11.31
N TYR A 109 -2.64 -1.78 -11.86
CA TYR A 109 -3.83 -2.15 -11.10
C TYR A 109 -3.92 -3.67 -10.95
N ILE A 110 -4.12 -4.16 -9.73
CA ILE A 110 -4.01 -5.58 -9.38
C ILE A 110 -5.33 -6.08 -8.77
N ARG A 111 -5.86 -7.19 -9.30
CA ARG A 111 -7.07 -7.86 -8.79
C ARG A 111 -6.82 -8.54 -7.44
N GLN A 112 -7.89 -9.00 -6.79
CA GLN A 112 -7.78 -9.66 -5.47
C GLN A 112 -6.97 -10.95 -5.51
N ASP A 113 -6.98 -11.66 -6.64
CA ASP A 113 -6.22 -12.89 -6.88
C ASP A 113 -4.77 -12.64 -7.32
N GLY A 114 -4.33 -11.37 -7.36
CA GLY A 114 -2.98 -10.99 -7.76
C GLY A 114 -2.81 -10.80 -9.27
N THR A 115 -3.84 -11.06 -10.09
CA THR A 115 -3.72 -10.85 -11.54
C THR A 115 -3.71 -9.37 -11.89
N ILE A 116 -2.77 -8.94 -12.75
CA ILE A 116 -2.74 -7.57 -13.27
C ILE A 116 -3.98 -7.31 -14.14
N ALA A 117 -4.74 -6.28 -13.78
CA ALA A 117 -5.94 -5.87 -14.49
C ALA A 117 -5.64 -4.92 -15.65
N LYS A 118 -4.76 -3.97 -15.40
CA LYS A 118 -4.50 -2.85 -16.29
C LYS A 118 -3.20 -2.18 -15.88
N ILE A 119 -2.47 -1.69 -16.87
CA ILE A 119 -1.29 -0.86 -16.68
C ILE A 119 -1.56 0.49 -17.35
N ILE A 120 -1.25 1.58 -16.65
CA ILE A 120 -1.18 2.92 -17.24
C ILE A 120 0.30 3.32 -17.18
N ALA A 121 0.96 3.22 -18.33
CA ALA A 121 2.37 3.58 -18.44
C ALA A 121 2.57 5.11 -18.49
N HIS A 122 3.73 5.57 -18.05
CA HIS A 122 4.18 6.96 -18.15
C HIS A 122 3.15 7.98 -17.64
N ALA A 123 2.58 7.74 -16.45
CA ALA A 123 1.74 8.69 -15.77
C ALA A 123 2.49 10.01 -15.55
N GLN A 124 1.84 11.11 -15.94
CA GLN A 124 2.48 12.43 -16.02
C GLN A 124 2.64 13.05 -14.62
N PRO A 125 3.86 13.47 -14.22
CA PRO A 125 4.09 14.18 -12.97
C PRO A 125 3.16 15.38 -12.79
N LEU A 126 2.79 15.64 -11.53
CA LEU A 126 1.94 16.77 -11.12
C LEU A 126 0.51 16.80 -11.70
N SER A 127 0.11 15.80 -12.49
CA SER A 127 -1.21 15.75 -13.10
C SER A 127 -2.29 15.36 -12.10
N GLU A 128 -3.36 16.15 -12.01
CA GLU A 128 -4.56 15.80 -11.21
C GLU A 128 -5.59 14.99 -12.01
N ARG A 129 -5.26 14.59 -13.25
CA ARG A 129 -6.13 13.74 -14.06
C ARG A 129 -6.34 12.40 -13.34
N GLN A 130 -7.61 12.05 -13.18
CA GLN A 130 -8.00 10.77 -12.60
C GLN A 130 -7.55 9.61 -13.51
N LEU A 131 -6.74 8.73 -12.96
CA LEU A 131 -6.29 7.49 -13.56
C LEU A 131 -7.18 6.37 -13.02
N LEU A 132 -8.19 6.00 -13.79
CA LEU A 132 -9.18 5.00 -13.36
C LEU A 132 -8.70 3.59 -13.69
N SER A 133 -8.84 2.69 -12.71
CA SER A 133 -8.76 1.24 -12.91
C SER A 133 -9.75 0.76 -13.98
N GLY A 134 -10.98 1.27 -13.95
CA GLY A 134 -12.07 0.89 -14.86
C GLY A 134 -12.72 -0.47 -14.55
N VAL A 135 -12.13 -1.25 -13.65
CA VAL A 135 -12.62 -2.55 -13.17
C VAL A 135 -12.36 -2.68 -11.67
N PRO A 136 -13.07 -3.58 -10.95
CA PRO A 136 -12.79 -3.82 -9.55
C PRO A 136 -11.39 -4.39 -9.32
N VAL A 137 -10.65 -3.78 -8.40
CA VAL A 137 -9.27 -4.16 -8.03
C VAL A 137 -9.07 -4.07 -6.53
N ARG A 138 -8.03 -4.75 -6.02
CA ARG A 138 -7.71 -4.80 -4.59
C ARG A 138 -6.57 -3.85 -4.23
N SER A 139 -5.62 -3.68 -5.17
CA SER A 139 -4.36 -2.98 -4.94
C SER A 139 -3.88 -2.25 -6.20
N VAL A 140 -2.94 -1.33 -6.01
CA VAL A 140 -2.17 -0.68 -7.07
C VAL A 140 -0.69 -0.79 -6.72
N LEU A 141 0.14 -1.12 -7.70
CA LEU A 141 1.59 -1.02 -7.60
C LEU A 141 2.06 0.17 -8.46
N GLU A 142 2.82 1.08 -7.87
CA GLU A 142 3.50 2.16 -8.56
C GLU A 142 5.00 1.85 -8.67
N ILE A 143 5.54 1.94 -9.89
CA ILE A 143 6.97 1.78 -10.20
C ILE A 143 7.43 2.90 -11.15
N ASN A 144 8.74 3.02 -11.38
CA ASN A 144 9.28 3.98 -12.35
C ASN A 144 8.62 3.85 -13.73
N ALA A 145 8.37 4.98 -14.39
CA ALA A 145 7.73 4.98 -15.71
C ALA A 145 8.53 4.24 -16.79
N GLY A 146 7.82 3.49 -17.64
CA GLY A 146 8.39 2.65 -18.70
C GLY A 146 8.93 1.30 -18.20
N ARG A 147 9.08 1.13 -16.88
CA ARG A 147 9.68 -0.06 -16.29
C ARG A 147 8.84 -1.31 -16.52
N ALA A 148 7.51 -1.17 -16.59
CA ALA A 148 6.65 -2.31 -16.92
C ALA A 148 6.99 -2.89 -18.30
N ALA A 149 7.12 -2.02 -19.31
CA ALA A 149 7.44 -2.44 -20.67
C ALA A 149 8.86 -2.99 -20.80
N GLU A 150 9.83 -2.39 -20.10
CA GLU A 150 11.22 -2.88 -20.08
C GLU A 150 11.38 -4.30 -19.52
N LEU A 151 10.46 -4.70 -18.64
CA LEU A 151 10.50 -5.98 -17.94
C LEU A 151 9.48 -6.99 -18.46
N GLY A 152 8.79 -6.68 -19.57
CA GLY A 152 7.77 -7.56 -20.13
C GLY A 152 6.54 -7.76 -19.23
N ILE A 153 6.23 -6.80 -18.36
CA ILE A 153 5.07 -6.87 -17.46
C ILE A 153 3.80 -6.46 -18.23
N GLU A 154 2.82 -7.35 -18.27
CA GLU A 154 1.59 -7.19 -19.03
C GLU A 154 0.31 -7.43 -18.21
N PRO A 155 -0.86 -6.89 -18.63
CA PRO A 155 -2.13 -7.29 -18.06
C PRO A 155 -2.38 -8.79 -18.24
N GLY A 156 -2.59 -9.51 -17.14
CA GLY A 156 -2.72 -10.97 -17.12
C GLY A 156 -1.66 -11.64 -16.24
N ASP A 157 -0.51 -10.98 -16.07
CA ASP A 157 0.57 -11.47 -15.21
C ASP A 157 0.13 -11.62 -13.76
N LEU A 158 0.83 -12.51 -13.05
CA LEU A 158 0.53 -12.82 -11.66
C LEU A 158 1.49 -12.11 -10.72
N VAL A 159 0.93 -11.30 -9.83
CA VAL A 159 1.65 -10.69 -8.72
C VAL A 159 1.65 -11.62 -7.51
N ARG A 160 2.84 -11.97 -7.03
CA ARG A 160 3.07 -12.71 -5.79
C ARG A 160 3.23 -11.77 -4.61
N HIS A 161 2.27 -11.83 -3.69
CA HIS A 161 2.31 -11.14 -2.41
C HIS A 161 1.33 -11.79 -1.42
N ALA A 162 1.57 -11.62 -0.12
CA ALA A 162 0.72 -12.22 0.92
C ALA A 162 -0.75 -11.79 0.81
N TRP A 163 -1.01 -10.54 0.40
CA TRP A 163 -2.37 -9.99 0.26
C TRP A 163 -3.23 -10.66 -0.82
N PHE A 164 -2.60 -11.31 -1.78
CA PHE A 164 -3.30 -11.97 -2.88
C PHE A 164 -3.41 -13.48 -2.66
N GLY A 165 -2.83 -14.01 -1.57
CA GLY A 165 -2.73 -15.46 -1.34
C GLY A 165 -1.78 -16.17 -2.31
N THR A 166 -0.89 -15.42 -2.99
CA THR A 166 0.01 -15.91 -4.05
C THR A 166 1.49 -15.88 -3.65
N ALA A 167 1.80 -15.51 -2.41
CA ALA A 167 3.16 -15.47 -1.89
C ALA A 167 3.85 -16.83 -2.08
N GLN A 168 5.06 -16.79 -2.66
CA GLN A 168 5.91 -17.98 -2.73
C GLN A 168 6.39 -18.33 -1.31
N ALA A 169 6.40 -19.61 -0.95
CA ALA A 169 7.16 -20.04 0.22
C ALA A 169 8.63 -19.66 0.03
N PRO A 170 9.36 -19.30 1.10
CA PRO A 170 10.80 -19.07 1.00
C PRO A 170 11.45 -20.29 0.35
N ALA A 171 12.30 -20.05 -0.66
CA ALA A 171 13.07 -21.12 -1.27
C ALA A 171 13.86 -21.83 -0.15
N GLY A 172 13.55 -23.10 0.10
CA GLY A 172 14.30 -23.91 1.05
C GLY A 172 15.76 -24.02 0.62
N PRO A 173 16.68 -24.34 1.56
CA PRO A 173 18.13 -24.39 1.29
C PRO A 173 18.60 -25.44 0.26
N ASP A 174 17.70 -26.21 -0.37
CA ASP A 174 18.04 -27.41 -1.16
C ASP A 174 18.19 -27.22 -2.68
N ALA A 175 18.17 -25.98 -3.20
CA ALA A 175 18.30 -25.78 -4.65
C ALA A 175 19.76 -25.72 -5.17
N ALA A 176 20.77 -25.93 -4.32
CA ALA A 176 22.18 -25.73 -4.69
C ALA A 176 23.07 -26.98 -4.71
N ASP A 177 22.61 -28.18 -4.32
CA ASP A 177 23.49 -29.35 -4.25
C ASP A 177 22.81 -30.67 -4.65
N ALA A 178 22.49 -30.80 -5.94
CA ALA A 178 22.18 -32.09 -6.54
C ALA A 178 22.82 -32.20 -7.92
N GLY A 179 24.12 -32.49 -7.94
CA GLY A 179 24.80 -32.94 -9.14
C GLY A 179 26.32 -32.95 -9.06
N THR A 180 26.91 -34.01 -8.51
CA THR A 180 27.55 -35.09 -9.32
C THR A 180 28.48 -35.92 -8.41
N ASP A 181 27.95 -37.03 -7.89
CA ASP A 181 28.74 -38.09 -7.28
C ASP A 181 29.36 -38.93 -8.41
N GLY A 182 30.57 -38.57 -8.83
CA GLY A 182 31.39 -39.37 -9.73
C GLY A 182 32.12 -40.48 -8.97
N GLU A 183 31.40 -41.53 -8.61
CA GLU A 183 31.97 -42.79 -8.09
C GLU A 183 32.84 -43.46 -9.18
N ALA A 184 34.17 -43.36 -9.06
CA ALA A 184 35.11 -44.12 -9.86
C ALA A 184 35.69 -45.28 -9.04
N GLN A 185 35.22 -46.50 -9.32
CA GLN A 185 35.76 -47.74 -8.77
C GLN A 185 37.20 -47.98 -9.27
N PRO A 186 38.10 -48.55 -8.43
CA PRO A 186 39.41 -49.01 -8.89
C PRO A 186 39.26 -50.39 -9.56
N GLN A 187 39.76 -50.53 -10.78
CA GLN A 187 40.05 -51.84 -11.37
C GLN A 187 41.56 -52.05 -11.37
N GLU A 188 41.96 -53.12 -10.66
CA GLU A 188 43.31 -53.66 -10.64
C GLU A 188 43.72 -54.22 -12.01
N GLY A 189 45.02 -54.11 -12.34
CA GLY A 189 45.66 -54.70 -13.51
C GLY A 189 47.14 -54.36 -13.58
#